data_AF-A0A9W7A9J5-F1
#
_entry.id   AF-A0A9W7A9J5-F1
#
_cell.length_a   1.000
_cell.length_b   1.000
_cell.length_c   1.000
_cell.angle_alpha   90.00
_cell.angle_beta   90.00
_cell.angle_gamma   90.00
#
_symmetry.space_group_name_H-M   'P 1'
#
loop_
_entity.id
_entity.type
_entity.pdbx_description
1 polymer ?
#
loop_
_entity_poly.entity_id
_entity_poly.type
_entity_poly.pdbx_seq_one_letter_code
_entity_poly.pdbx_strand_id
1 'polypeptide(L)'
;MVLPDMNPQFQGGRVNTRTFSMLESGSFSKTTPPALFDTPCAGMTDGNPVCACQINCGSQAPCPKTDAVCNKVDGCFEVATAPNNPWGTLKRAPSDEEMDIFSWSGMEYSMGDVEGLFGSLKGGDGRSSSKVTLENVAASGGVSELPQVTNQNRLCSGGTGYSTGRTPTLDELKGKTIGVAALTFGTPGTLLNSMNSWDQSGLLDIVDEKLLILNGENPAELALGLDYGFKILRPKDIPNVKMNPKYDNVVTIGAAFYYAMEQMTSDYVIFLEKDFMADFTLSKEEFIKELLGGVALLERGAWIIRLRSRTQQGCDSFKICGKGANWGAKNGNARKKNHWSFYCDNFASLPNAENMIAQCMDEPAYRCHTSYDTNWSLNAVMVEKSVMLEEKPRGGRDRDFVGGSLAGFGLSTYDAQDGFERLMIERDWGQYRIPVCISVGGIFYHAEVDG
;
A
#
# COMPACT_ATOMS: atom_id res chain seq x y z
N MET A 1 14.43 25.52 1.14
CA MET A 1 14.93 24.29 0.51
C MET A 1 13.71 23.44 0.19
N VAL A 2 13.27 23.46 -1.07
CA VAL A 2 12.05 22.78 -1.53
C VAL A 2 12.39 21.30 -1.67
N LEU A 3 11.68 20.43 -0.93
CA LEU A 3 11.78 18.99 -1.12
C LEU A 3 11.08 18.66 -2.45
N PRO A 4 11.65 17.84 -3.34
CA PRO A 4 10.90 17.31 -4.47
C PRO A 4 9.72 16.51 -3.92
N ASP A 5 8.51 16.77 -4.45
CA ASP A 5 7.29 16.01 -4.16
C ASP A 5 7.61 14.53 -4.28
N MET A 6 7.38 13.77 -3.21
CA MET A 6 7.60 12.32 -3.21
C MET A 6 6.45 11.57 -3.88
N ASN A 7 5.41 12.28 -4.33
CA ASN A 7 4.40 11.72 -5.21
C ASN A 7 3.79 12.77 -6.16
N PRO A 8 4.30 12.91 -7.42
CA PRO A 8 3.71 13.82 -8.41
C PRO A 8 2.39 13.29 -9.04
N GLN A 9 1.86 12.13 -8.63
CA GLN A 9 0.81 11.39 -9.36
C GLN A 9 -0.62 11.95 -9.26
N PHE A 10 -0.88 13.03 -8.51
CA PHE A 10 -2.26 13.54 -8.30
C PHE A 10 -2.57 14.89 -8.98
N GLN A 11 -1.75 15.35 -9.92
CA GLN A 11 -2.00 16.61 -10.64
C GLN A 11 -2.64 16.40 -12.02
N GLY A 12 -3.97 16.33 -12.06
CA GLY A 12 -4.78 16.92 -13.14
C GLY A 12 -4.67 16.31 -14.55
N GLY A 13 -4.69 14.97 -14.67
CA GLY A 13 -4.85 14.31 -15.97
C GLY A 13 -6.18 14.66 -16.66
N ARG A 14 -6.14 15.00 -17.95
CA ARG A 14 -7.34 15.10 -18.81
C ARG A 14 -7.77 13.69 -19.21
N VAL A 15 -8.98 13.30 -18.83
CA VAL A 15 -9.59 12.03 -19.24
C VAL A 15 -9.89 12.08 -20.75
N ASN A 16 -9.22 11.23 -21.53
CA ASN A 16 -9.59 10.97 -22.93
C ASN A 16 -10.68 9.89 -22.94
N THR A 17 -11.91 10.25 -23.31
CA THR A 17 -13.00 9.29 -23.53
C THR A 17 -12.82 8.58 -24.89
N ARG A 18 -12.59 7.26 -24.88
CA ARG A 18 -12.73 6.38 -26.06
C ARG A 18 -13.87 5.40 -25.83
N THR A 19 -14.68 5.16 -26.86
CA THR A 19 -15.82 4.24 -26.87
C THR A 19 -15.39 2.89 -27.46
N PHE A 20 -15.82 1.76 -26.88
CA PHE A 20 -15.49 0.40 -27.33
C PHE A 20 -16.72 -0.53 -27.38
N SER A 21 -16.70 -1.55 -28.25
CA SER A 21 -17.82 -2.47 -28.53
C SER A 21 -17.45 -3.96 -28.42
N MET A 22 -18.47 -4.79 -28.15
CA MET A 22 -18.51 -6.18 -27.67
C MET A 22 -17.71 -7.27 -28.42
N LEU A 23 -17.19 -8.26 -27.66
CA LEU A 23 -17.03 -9.68 -28.03
C LEU A 23 -17.08 -10.61 -26.79
N GLU A 24 -17.38 -11.90 -27.01
CA GLU A 24 -17.77 -12.93 -26.02
C GLU A 24 -16.63 -13.58 -25.21
N SER A 25 -17.00 -14.16 -24.06
CA SER A 25 -16.20 -14.71 -22.98
C SER A 25 -15.11 -15.74 -23.37
N GLY A 26 -13.86 -15.48 -22.95
CA GLY A 26 -12.72 -16.41 -23.02
C GLY A 26 -12.13 -16.75 -21.65
N SER A 27 -11.55 -17.94 -21.52
CA SER A 27 -10.88 -18.44 -20.31
C SER A 27 -9.49 -17.84 -20.11
N PHE A 28 -9.16 -17.43 -18.87
CA PHE A 28 -7.88 -16.84 -18.49
C PHE A 28 -6.71 -17.83 -18.49
N SER A 29 -5.59 -17.45 -19.13
CA SER A 29 -4.31 -18.17 -19.10
C SER A 29 -3.41 -17.66 -17.97
N LYS A 30 -2.68 -18.58 -17.33
CA LYS A 30 -2.02 -18.47 -16.01
C LYS A 30 -0.60 -17.89 -15.99
N THR A 31 -0.23 -16.97 -16.88
CA THR A 31 1.12 -16.40 -16.84
C THR A 31 1.12 -14.90 -17.06
N THR A 32 1.30 -14.14 -15.99
CA THR A 32 1.47 -12.70 -16.03
C THR A 32 2.95 -12.35 -15.87
N PRO A 33 3.60 -11.65 -16.82
CA PRO A 33 4.98 -11.21 -16.69
C PRO A 33 5.10 -9.93 -15.81
N PRO A 34 6.32 -9.55 -15.37
CA PRO A 34 6.50 -8.41 -14.46
C PRO A 34 6.13 -7.07 -15.12
N ALA A 35 5.56 -6.17 -14.31
CA ALA A 35 5.21 -4.77 -14.61
C ALA A 35 4.68 -4.56 -16.04
N LEU A 36 3.47 -5.07 -16.34
CA LEU A 36 2.92 -5.08 -17.69
C LEU A 36 3.07 -3.73 -18.43
N PHE A 37 2.85 -2.56 -17.81
CA PHE A 37 2.67 -1.30 -18.55
C PHE A 37 3.91 -0.41 -18.69
N ASP A 38 5.08 -0.92 -18.33
CA ASP A 38 6.29 -0.13 -18.39
C ASP A 38 7.09 -0.34 -19.69
N THR A 39 7.54 0.77 -20.29
CA THR A 39 8.39 0.75 -21.49
C THR A 39 9.85 0.54 -21.08
N PRO A 40 10.63 -0.38 -21.69
CA PRO A 40 12.06 -0.51 -21.41
C PRO A 40 12.92 0.59 -22.10
N CYS A 41 13.81 1.28 -21.36
CA CYS A 41 14.79 2.23 -21.93
C CYS A 41 16.05 1.52 -22.52
N ALA A 42 15.90 0.48 -23.36
CA ALA A 42 17.07 -0.26 -23.83
C ALA A 42 18.08 0.66 -24.58
N GLY A 43 19.29 0.82 -24.02
CA GLY A 43 20.40 1.57 -24.65
C GLY A 43 20.47 3.08 -24.38
N MET A 44 19.61 3.65 -23.52
CA MET A 44 19.73 5.06 -23.10
C MET A 44 20.45 5.15 -21.74
N THR A 45 21.74 5.49 -21.77
CA THR A 45 22.65 5.48 -20.60
C THR A 45 22.47 6.62 -19.61
N ASP A 46 21.62 7.60 -19.91
CA ASP A 46 21.29 8.69 -18.98
C ASP A 46 20.12 8.33 -18.05
N GLY A 47 19.44 7.21 -18.33
CA GLY A 47 18.23 6.77 -17.65
C GLY A 47 18.53 5.91 -16.44
N ASN A 48 17.95 6.30 -15.32
CA ASN A 48 17.72 5.40 -14.21
C ASN A 48 16.91 4.19 -14.74
N PRO A 49 17.38 2.94 -14.63
CA PRO A 49 16.67 1.74 -15.03
C PRO A 49 15.57 1.56 -14.01
N VAL A 50 14.51 2.33 -14.23
CA VAL A 50 13.36 2.38 -13.39
C VAL A 50 12.35 1.45 -14.00
N CYS A 51 11.55 0.88 -13.11
CA CYS A 51 10.43 0.03 -13.42
C CYS A 51 9.62 0.63 -14.58
N ALA A 52 9.48 1.97 -14.69
CA ALA A 52 9.14 2.71 -15.91
C ALA A 52 10.34 3.43 -16.56
N CYS A 53 10.38 3.59 -17.88
CA CYS A 53 11.45 4.33 -18.55
C CYS A 53 11.39 5.84 -18.25
N GLN A 54 12.35 6.37 -17.49
CA GLN A 54 12.42 7.80 -17.14
C GLN A 54 13.56 8.51 -17.87
N ILE A 55 13.25 9.66 -18.46
CA ILE A 55 14.19 10.42 -19.30
C ILE A 55 14.33 11.82 -18.75
N ASN A 56 15.57 12.30 -18.55
CA ASN A 56 15.80 13.68 -18.13
C ASN A 56 15.61 14.64 -19.32
N CYS A 57 14.59 15.47 -19.17
CA CYS A 57 14.08 16.45 -20.11
C CYS A 57 14.52 17.89 -19.77
N GLY A 58 15.19 18.10 -18.64
CA GLY A 58 15.57 19.43 -18.17
C GLY A 58 14.34 20.31 -17.92
N SER A 59 14.33 21.55 -18.40
CA SER A 59 13.16 22.44 -18.28
C SER A 59 12.24 22.40 -19.51
N GLN A 60 12.37 21.40 -20.39
CA GLN A 60 11.59 21.29 -21.62
C GLN A 60 10.38 20.37 -21.40
N ALA A 61 9.17 20.96 -21.45
CA ALA A 61 7.90 20.24 -21.50
C ALA A 61 7.10 20.74 -22.72
N PRO A 62 6.63 19.84 -23.63
CA PRO A 62 6.84 18.39 -23.65
C PRO A 62 8.30 18.01 -23.97
N CYS A 63 8.70 16.78 -23.65
CA CYS A 63 10.08 16.34 -23.74
C CYS A 63 10.44 15.73 -25.10
N PRO A 64 11.27 16.35 -25.96
CA PRO A 64 11.56 15.77 -27.28
C PRO A 64 12.29 14.41 -27.21
N LYS A 65 12.91 14.09 -26.06
CA LYS A 65 13.60 12.82 -25.84
C LYS A 65 12.63 11.67 -25.53
N THR A 66 11.48 11.94 -24.91
CA THR A 66 10.44 10.92 -24.67
C THR A 66 9.83 10.49 -26.00
N ASP A 67 9.53 11.44 -26.89
CA ASP A 67 9.05 11.16 -28.25
C ASP A 67 10.00 10.24 -29.03
N ALA A 68 11.32 10.50 -28.94
CA ALA A 68 12.31 9.69 -29.64
C ALA A 68 12.38 8.22 -29.15
N VAL A 69 12.02 7.96 -27.90
CA VAL A 69 11.89 6.60 -27.36
C VAL A 69 10.55 6.00 -27.69
N CYS A 70 9.46 6.74 -27.50
CA CYS A 70 8.12 6.22 -27.78
C CYS A 70 7.89 5.93 -29.26
N ASN A 71 8.53 6.65 -30.18
CA ASN A 71 8.48 6.30 -31.61
C ASN A 71 9.11 4.94 -31.96
N LYS A 72 9.83 4.30 -31.01
CA LYS A 72 10.47 2.98 -31.21
C LYS A 72 9.75 1.85 -30.48
N VAL A 73 8.77 2.17 -29.62
CA VAL A 73 8.06 1.20 -28.80
C VAL A 73 6.57 1.39 -29.04
N ASP A 74 5.94 0.39 -29.65
CA ASP A 74 4.52 0.47 -29.97
C ASP A 74 3.68 0.70 -28.70
N GLY A 75 2.67 1.55 -28.82
CA GLY A 75 1.84 1.98 -27.70
C GLY A 75 2.52 2.87 -26.65
N CYS A 76 3.79 3.26 -26.79
CA CYS A 76 4.46 4.10 -25.80
C CYS A 76 3.88 5.53 -25.73
N PHE A 77 3.72 6.05 -24.52
CA PHE A 77 3.33 7.43 -24.28
C PHE A 77 4.05 8.02 -23.05
N GLU A 78 4.20 9.35 -23.03
CA GLU A 78 4.70 10.08 -21.88
C GLU A 78 3.56 10.34 -20.89
N VAL A 79 3.71 9.87 -19.65
CA VAL A 79 2.87 10.31 -18.54
C VAL A 79 3.36 11.68 -18.13
N ALA A 80 2.52 12.69 -18.37
CA ALA A 80 2.86 14.10 -18.19
C ALA A 80 3.47 14.34 -16.81
N THR A 81 4.61 15.00 -16.79
CA THR A 81 5.25 15.36 -15.55
C THR A 81 4.83 16.75 -15.12
N ALA A 82 4.78 16.97 -13.81
CA ALA A 82 4.44 18.28 -13.26
C ALA A 82 5.28 19.36 -13.99
N PRO A 83 4.76 20.59 -14.22
CA PRO A 83 5.42 21.60 -15.07
C PRO A 83 6.89 21.94 -14.73
N ASN A 84 7.35 21.57 -13.54
CA ASN A 84 8.69 21.80 -13.03
C ASN A 84 9.51 20.52 -12.81
N ASN A 85 9.00 19.35 -13.20
CA ASN A 85 9.69 18.07 -13.04
C ASN A 85 10.57 17.85 -14.27
N PRO A 86 11.91 17.76 -14.11
CA PRO A 86 12.81 17.63 -15.24
C PRO A 86 12.88 16.22 -15.82
N TRP A 87 12.03 15.31 -15.36
CA TRP A 87 11.96 13.94 -15.85
C TRP A 87 10.66 13.76 -16.63
N GLY A 88 10.69 13.02 -17.74
CA GLY A 88 9.53 12.47 -18.43
C GLY A 88 9.44 10.97 -18.13
N THR A 89 8.28 10.47 -17.72
CA THR A 89 8.07 9.04 -17.46
C THR A 89 7.33 8.41 -18.63
N LEU A 90 7.90 7.36 -19.20
CA LEU A 90 7.32 6.63 -20.31
C LEU A 90 6.59 5.38 -19.83
N LYS A 91 5.37 5.22 -20.32
CA LYS A 91 4.56 4.01 -20.20
C LYS A 91 4.32 3.43 -21.58
N ARG A 92 3.86 2.19 -21.64
CA ARG A 92 3.20 1.66 -22.84
C ARG A 92 1.73 1.48 -22.56
N ALA A 93 0.92 1.76 -23.56
CA ALA A 93 -0.46 1.33 -23.57
C ALA A 93 -0.51 -0.20 -23.41
N PRO A 94 -1.51 -0.74 -22.71
CA PRO A 94 -1.80 -2.17 -22.76
C PRO A 94 -2.04 -2.59 -24.22
N SER A 95 -1.63 -3.81 -24.60
CA SER A 95 -2.01 -4.40 -25.90
C SER A 95 -3.52 -4.64 -25.95
N ASP A 96 -4.10 -4.91 -27.12
CA ASP A 96 -5.52 -5.27 -27.19
C ASP A 96 -5.84 -6.54 -26.37
N GLU A 97 -4.94 -7.54 -26.33
CA GLU A 97 -5.12 -8.73 -25.49
C GLU A 97 -5.01 -8.43 -23.99
N GLU A 98 -4.18 -7.46 -23.59
CA GLU A 98 -4.07 -7.01 -22.19
C GLU A 98 -5.23 -6.10 -21.81
N MET A 99 -5.66 -5.24 -22.72
CA MET A 99 -6.91 -4.51 -22.61
C MET A 99 -8.06 -5.48 -22.47
N ASP A 100 -8.03 -6.65 -23.11
CA ASP A 100 -9.07 -7.68 -22.95
C ASP A 100 -9.10 -8.33 -21.56
N ILE A 101 -7.97 -8.32 -20.84
CA ILE A 101 -7.95 -8.68 -19.40
C ILE A 101 -8.70 -7.61 -18.58
N PHE A 102 -8.62 -6.34 -18.98
CA PHE A 102 -9.33 -5.22 -18.35
C PHE A 102 -10.69 -4.93 -18.99
N SER A 103 -10.99 -5.55 -20.15
CA SER A 103 -12.22 -5.36 -20.90
C SER A 103 -13.28 -6.24 -20.25
N TRP A 104 -13.78 -5.72 -19.13
CA TRP A 104 -15.14 -6.04 -18.74
C TRP A 104 -16.06 -5.42 -19.78
N SER A 105 -16.37 -6.21 -20.81
CA SER A 105 -17.35 -5.85 -21.82
C SER A 105 -18.70 -5.56 -21.12
N GLY A 106 -19.06 -4.28 -21.06
CA GLY A 106 -20.34 -3.82 -20.49
C GLY A 106 -20.29 -2.77 -19.38
N MET A 107 -19.13 -2.30 -18.90
CA MET A 107 -19.06 -1.27 -17.85
C MET A 107 -19.04 0.18 -18.37
N GLU A 108 -20.06 0.60 -19.13
CA GLU A 108 -20.48 2.00 -19.07
C GLU A 108 -21.58 2.11 -18.01
N TYR A 109 -21.20 2.03 -16.73
CA TYR A 109 -22.18 2.24 -15.66
C TYR A 109 -22.50 3.73 -15.54
N SER A 110 -23.74 4.10 -15.88
CA SER A 110 -24.29 5.37 -15.41
C SER A 110 -24.55 5.29 -13.91
N MET A 111 -24.64 6.44 -13.23
CA MET A 111 -25.06 6.46 -11.81
C MET A 111 -26.42 5.80 -11.60
N GLY A 112 -27.31 5.85 -12.60
CA GLY A 112 -28.61 5.16 -12.56
C GLY A 112 -28.48 3.64 -12.54
N ASP A 113 -27.52 3.07 -13.28
CA ASP A 113 -27.26 1.63 -13.29
C ASP A 113 -26.72 1.16 -11.93
N VAL A 114 -25.84 1.96 -11.33
CA VAL A 114 -25.29 1.68 -9.99
C VAL A 114 -26.35 1.78 -8.90
N GLU A 115 -27.26 2.76 -8.98
CA GLU A 115 -28.39 2.86 -8.05
C GLU A 115 -29.32 1.62 -8.12
N GLY A 116 -29.50 1.05 -9.31
CA GLY A 116 -30.19 -0.23 -9.50
C GLY A 116 -29.49 -1.41 -8.80
N LEU A 117 -28.16 -1.49 -8.91
CA LEU A 117 -27.33 -2.48 -8.21
C LEU A 117 -27.40 -2.32 -6.67
N PHE A 118 -27.42 -1.08 -6.17
CA PHE A 118 -27.63 -0.82 -4.75
C PHE A 118 -28.99 -1.34 -4.25
N GLY A 119 -30.03 -1.21 -5.08
CA GLY A 119 -31.37 -1.73 -4.77
C GLY A 119 -31.40 -3.26 -4.66
N SER A 120 -30.70 -3.96 -5.57
CA SER A 120 -30.64 -5.43 -5.56
C SER A 120 -29.78 -5.98 -4.42
N LEU A 121 -28.66 -5.33 -4.09
CA LEU A 121 -27.78 -5.71 -2.99
C LEU A 121 -28.41 -5.49 -1.61
N LYS A 122 -29.27 -4.48 -1.45
CA LYS A 122 -30.05 -4.29 -0.22
C LYS A 122 -31.15 -5.34 -0.02
N GLY A 123 -31.53 -6.06 -1.08
CA GLY A 123 -32.60 -7.07 -1.06
C GLY A 123 -32.11 -8.52 -1.03
N GLY A 124 -30.85 -8.78 -1.35
CA GLY A 124 -30.23 -10.08 -1.11
C GLY A 124 -29.97 -10.24 0.37
N ASP A 125 -30.53 -11.28 0.99
CA ASP A 125 -30.15 -11.72 2.34
C ASP A 125 -28.63 -11.67 2.42
N GLY A 126 -28.12 -10.66 3.13
CA GLY A 126 -26.70 -10.39 3.23
C GLY A 126 -26.05 -11.71 3.55
N ARG A 127 -25.20 -12.21 2.63
CA ARG A 127 -24.41 -13.43 2.84
C ARG A 127 -23.96 -13.32 4.27
N SER A 128 -24.53 -14.16 5.14
CA SER A 128 -24.10 -14.27 6.52
C SER A 128 -22.68 -14.77 6.40
N SER A 129 -21.73 -13.84 6.25
CA SER A 129 -20.33 -14.14 6.13
C SER A 129 -19.98 -14.70 7.48
N SER A 130 -19.98 -16.03 7.56
CA SER A 130 -19.45 -16.75 8.70
C SER A 130 -18.13 -16.07 9.05
N LYS A 131 -18.07 -15.53 10.26
CA LYS A 131 -16.93 -14.72 10.72
C LYS A 131 -15.62 -15.43 10.36
N VAL A 132 -14.78 -14.78 9.54
CA VAL A 132 -13.51 -15.36 9.11
C VAL A 132 -12.47 -15.08 10.19
N THR A 133 -12.33 -16.03 11.10
CA THR A 133 -11.37 -15.93 12.21
C THR A 133 -9.96 -16.31 11.76
N LEU A 134 -8.94 -15.87 12.51
CA LEU A 134 -7.54 -16.24 12.25
C LEU A 134 -7.28 -17.76 12.26
N GLU A 135 -8.06 -18.54 13.02
CA GLU A 135 -8.00 -20.00 12.97
C GLU A 135 -8.44 -20.53 11.60
N ASN A 136 -9.51 -19.96 11.02
CA ASN A 136 -9.96 -20.31 9.68
C ASN A 136 -8.92 -19.89 8.62
N VAL A 137 -8.28 -18.72 8.81
CA VAL A 137 -7.20 -18.25 7.93
C VAL A 137 -6.04 -19.24 7.95
N ALA A 138 -5.54 -19.59 9.13
CA ALA A 138 -4.44 -20.53 9.30
C ALA A 138 -4.77 -21.90 8.69
N ALA A 139 -5.97 -22.43 8.98
CA ALA A 139 -6.44 -23.68 8.40
C ALA A 139 -6.52 -23.63 6.86
N SER A 140 -6.97 -22.50 6.29
CA SER A 140 -7.07 -22.33 4.83
C SER A 140 -5.71 -22.30 4.12
N GLY A 141 -4.65 -21.95 4.85
CA GLY A 141 -3.26 -21.98 4.39
C GLY A 141 -2.50 -23.25 4.79
N GLY A 142 -3.14 -24.21 5.45
CA GLY A 142 -2.43 -25.39 5.97
C GLY A 142 -1.43 -25.08 7.10
N VAL A 143 -1.57 -23.93 7.77
CA VAL A 143 -0.68 -23.48 8.84
C VAL A 143 -1.17 -24.03 10.18
N SER A 144 -0.42 -24.96 10.77
CA SER A 144 -0.75 -25.56 12.06
C SER A 144 -0.21 -24.78 13.27
N GLU A 145 0.81 -23.95 13.06
CA GLU A 145 1.47 -23.16 14.10
C GLU A 145 1.84 -21.78 13.57
N LEU A 146 1.81 -20.77 14.44
CA LEU A 146 2.26 -19.43 14.06
C LEU A 146 3.78 -19.41 13.84
N PRO A 147 4.26 -18.63 12.86
CA PRO A 147 5.68 -18.39 12.70
C PRO A 147 6.34 -17.88 13.99
N GLN A 148 7.49 -18.48 14.32
CA GLN A 148 8.17 -18.18 15.58
C GLN A 148 9.04 -16.94 15.46
N VAL A 149 8.88 -16.00 16.39
CA VAL A 149 9.83 -14.90 16.57
C VAL A 149 11.10 -15.43 17.21
N THR A 150 12.19 -15.48 16.44
CA THR A 150 13.45 -16.14 16.82
C THR A 150 14.39 -15.23 17.63
N ASN A 151 14.15 -13.92 17.63
CA ASN A 151 15.05 -12.95 18.27
C ASN A 151 14.36 -12.19 19.42
N GLN A 152 15.02 -12.14 20.57
CA GLN A 152 14.56 -11.40 21.76
C GLN A 152 15.06 -9.94 21.81
N ASN A 153 15.65 -9.43 20.73
CA ASN A 153 16.01 -8.02 20.61
C ASN A 153 14.81 -7.14 20.97
N ARG A 154 15.05 -6.05 21.72
CA ARG A 154 14.01 -5.10 22.13
C ARG A 154 13.18 -4.55 20.95
N LEU A 155 13.72 -4.54 19.74
CA LEU A 155 13.02 -4.14 18.52
C LEU A 155 11.93 -5.16 18.11
N CYS A 156 12.07 -6.42 18.50
CA CYS A 156 11.13 -7.52 18.22
C CYS A 156 10.05 -7.70 19.30
N SER A 157 10.06 -6.88 20.35
CA SER A 157 9.13 -6.94 21.49
C SER A 157 8.48 -5.60 21.81
N GLY A 158 8.56 -4.63 20.87
CA GLY A 158 7.87 -3.34 20.96
C GLY A 158 8.38 -2.37 22.04
N GLY A 159 9.23 -2.80 22.98
CA GLY A 159 9.78 -1.95 24.04
C GLY A 159 8.75 -1.32 25.00
N THR A 160 7.45 -1.57 24.83
CA THR A 160 6.36 -0.90 25.54
C THR A 160 5.95 -1.60 26.84
N GLY A 161 6.70 -2.55 27.38
CA GLY A 161 6.39 -3.16 28.69
C GLY A 161 5.08 -3.96 28.77
N TYR A 162 4.35 -4.12 27.65
CA TYR A 162 3.14 -4.95 27.52
C TYR A 162 3.42 -6.33 26.91
N SER A 163 4.58 -6.52 26.27
CA SER A 163 4.97 -7.80 25.70
C SER A 163 5.59 -8.70 26.77
N THR A 164 5.01 -9.89 26.96
CA THR A 164 5.63 -10.98 27.75
C THR A 164 6.91 -11.53 27.08
N GLY A 165 7.31 -10.99 25.92
CA GLY A 165 8.40 -11.50 25.11
C GLY A 165 8.08 -12.85 24.44
N ARG A 166 6.87 -13.39 24.62
CA ARG A 166 6.41 -14.65 24.05
C ARG A 166 5.60 -14.41 22.77
N THR A 167 5.79 -15.27 21.78
CA THR A 167 4.94 -15.31 20.58
C THR A 167 3.58 -15.87 20.99
N PRO A 168 2.45 -15.25 20.58
CA PRO A 168 1.14 -15.82 20.86
C PRO A 168 1.02 -17.22 20.26
N THR A 169 0.15 -18.07 20.80
CA THR A 169 -0.27 -19.31 20.17
C THR A 169 -1.43 -19.04 19.22
N LEU A 170 -1.67 -19.94 18.26
CA LEU A 170 -2.86 -19.86 17.41
C LEU A 170 -4.16 -19.86 18.24
N ASP A 171 -4.16 -20.57 19.38
CA ASP A 171 -5.26 -20.58 20.34
C ASP A 171 -5.52 -19.21 20.98
N GLU A 172 -4.48 -18.42 21.26
CA GLU A 172 -4.62 -17.05 21.78
C GLU A 172 -5.16 -16.07 20.73
N LEU A 173 -4.97 -16.41 19.45
CA LEU A 173 -5.51 -15.65 18.33
C LEU A 173 -6.92 -16.12 17.92
N LYS A 174 -7.50 -17.10 18.61
CA LYS A 174 -8.86 -17.56 18.31
C LYS A 174 -9.87 -16.44 18.46
N GLY A 175 -10.73 -16.31 17.45
CA GLY A 175 -11.79 -15.30 17.40
C GLY A 175 -11.36 -13.90 16.95
N LYS A 176 -10.05 -13.66 16.81
CA LYS A 176 -9.49 -12.45 16.18
C LYS A 176 -9.75 -12.44 14.67
N THR A 177 -9.84 -11.25 14.08
CA THR A 177 -10.12 -11.10 12.64
C THR A 177 -9.21 -10.13 11.92
N ILE A 178 -9.05 -10.35 10.62
CA ILE A 178 -8.35 -9.45 9.69
C ILE A 178 -9.39 -8.81 8.78
N GLY A 179 -9.33 -7.50 8.62
CA GLY A 179 -10.04 -6.80 7.55
C GLY A 179 -9.09 -6.18 6.53
N VAL A 180 -9.63 -5.86 5.35
CA VAL A 180 -8.96 -5.06 4.32
C VAL A 180 -9.69 -3.72 4.17
N ALA A 181 -8.94 -2.63 4.24
CA ALA A 181 -9.37 -1.29 3.86
C ALA A 181 -8.61 -0.86 2.61
N ALA A 182 -9.32 -0.46 1.57
CA ALA A 182 -8.74 0.07 0.34
C ALA A 182 -9.12 1.54 0.15
N LEU A 183 -8.21 2.35 -0.39
CA LEU A 183 -8.46 3.73 -0.79
C LEU A 183 -8.30 3.88 -2.31
N THR A 184 -9.30 4.47 -2.98
CA THR A 184 -9.26 4.71 -4.44
C THR A 184 -9.69 6.13 -4.80
N PHE A 185 -9.24 6.61 -5.96
CA PHE A 185 -9.62 7.91 -6.52
C PHE A 185 -9.45 7.95 -8.04
N GLY A 186 -10.56 7.86 -8.79
CA GLY A 186 -10.62 8.28 -10.19
C GLY A 186 -9.88 7.38 -11.18
N THR A 187 -9.62 6.12 -10.83
CA THR A 187 -8.75 5.20 -11.60
C THR A 187 -9.29 3.76 -11.52
N PRO A 188 -10.41 3.50 -12.21
CA PRO A 188 -11.12 2.22 -12.11
C PRO A 188 -10.34 1.03 -12.67
N GLY A 189 -9.47 1.21 -13.68
CA GLY A 189 -8.67 0.11 -14.23
C GLY A 189 -7.61 -0.37 -13.24
N THR A 190 -6.96 0.57 -12.55
CA THR A 190 -6.00 0.29 -11.48
C THR A 190 -6.68 -0.41 -10.30
N LEU A 191 -7.86 0.06 -9.91
CA LEU A 191 -8.64 -0.57 -8.85
C LEU A 191 -9.06 -2.00 -9.21
N LEU A 192 -9.59 -2.21 -10.43
CA LEU A 192 -9.99 -3.54 -10.93
C LEU A 192 -8.80 -4.49 -10.94
N ASN A 193 -7.65 -4.04 -11.43
CA ASN A 193 -6.42 -4.82 -11.45
C ASN A 193 -6.01 -5.29 -10.04
N SER A 194 -6.05 -4.38 -9.06
CA SER A 194 -5.74 -4.72 -7.68
C SER A 194 -6.78 -5.64 -7.04
N MET A 195 -8.07 -5.38 -7.23
CA MET A 195 -9.15 -6.26 -6.72
C MET A 195 -9.06 -7.68 -7.29
N ASN A 196 -8.81 -7.82 -8.59
CA ASN A 196 -8.53 -9.11 -9.22
C ASN A 196 -7.35 -9.82 -8.56
N SER A 197 -6.27 -9.08 -8.27
CA SER A 197 -5.11 -9.67 -7.62
C SER A 197 -5.38 -10.13 -6.19
N TRP A 198 -6.18 -9.36 -5.44
CA TRP A 198 -6.57 -9.72 -4.08
C TRP A 198 -7.50 -10.93 -4.07
N ASP A 199 -8.39 -11.03 -5.05
CA ASP A 199 -9.27 -12.19 -5.21
C ASP A 199 -8.46 -13.45 -5.58
N GLN A 200 -7.63 -13.37 -6.62
CA GLN A 200 -6.85 -14.51 -7.11
C GLN A 200 -5.80 -15.02 -6.12
N SER A 201 -5.21 -14.14 -5.31
CA SER A 201 -4.32 -14.53 -4.21
C SER A 201 -5.05 -15.19 -3.04
N GLY A 202 -6.39 -15.10 -3.00
CA GLY A 202 -7.23 -15.58 -1.92
C GLY A 202 -7.29 -14.62 -0.73
N LEU A 203 -6.73 -13.41 -0.82
CA LEU A 203 -6.82 -12.40 0.24
C LEU A 203 -8.29 -12.08 0.57
N LEU A 204 -9.12 -11.91 -0.45
CA LEU A 204 -10.53 -11.56 -0.27
C LEU A 204 -11.37 -12.71 0.32
N ASP A 205 -10.87 -13.94 0.34
CA ASP A 205 -11.52 -15.10 0.96
C ASP A 205 -11.18 -15.24 2.45
N ILE A 206 -10.05 -14.68 2.88
CA ILE A 206 -9.50 -14.87 4.23
C ILE A 206 -9.67 -13.66 5.14
N VAL A 207 -10.24 -12.57 4.63
CA VAL A 207 -10.59 -11.39 5.44
C VAL A 207 -12.05 -11.45 5.88
N ASP A 208 -12.31 -10.99 7.09
CA ASP A 208 -13.64 -10.91 7.71
C ASP A 208 -14.43 -9.71 7.22
N GLU A 209 -13.72 -8.61 6.92
CA GLU A 209 -14.32 -7.33 6.57
C GLU A 209 -13.56 -6.69 5.40
N LYS A 210 -14.32 -6.10 4.47
CA LYS A 210 -13.81 -5.39 3.29
C LYS A 210 -14.40 -3.99 3.26
N LEU A 211 -13.56 -2.97 3.32
CA LEU A 211 -13.97 -1.57 3.28
C LEU A 211 -13.28 -0.85 2.12
N LEU A 212 -14.05 -0.20 1.23
CA LEU A 212 -13.51 0.64 0.18
C LEU A 212 -13.87 2.10 0.48
N ILE A 213 -12.84 2.91 0.73
CA ILE A 213 -12.96 4.35 0.81
C ILE A 213 -12.89 4.90 -0.61
N LEU A 214 -14.04 5.37 -1.09
CA LEU A 214 -14.21 5.89 -2.44
C LEU A 214 -14.06 7.41 -2.40
N ASN A 215 -12.85 7.91 -2.67
CA ASN A 215 -12.66 9.34 -2.91
C ASN A 215 -13.24 9.71 -4.28
N GLY A 216 -14.00 10.80 -4.35
CA GLY A 216 -14.76 11.15 -5.53
C GLY A 216 -16.02 10.28 -5.72
N GLU A 217 -16.65 10.40 -6.87
CA GLU A 217 -17.91 9.70 -7.19
C GLU A 217 -17.82 8.96 -8.52
N ASN A 218 -16.74 8.19 -8.71
CA ASN A 218 -16.60 7.40 -9.92
C ASN A 218 -17.58 6.19 -9.88
N PRO A 219 -18.57 6.10 -10.79
CA PRO A 219 -19.55 5.02 -10.78
C PRO A 219 -18.93 3.65 -11.03
N ALA A 220 -17.86 3.58 -11.83
CA ALA A 220 -17.17 2.32 -12.12
C ALA A 220 -16.44 1.80 -10.87
N GLU A 221 -15.72 2.65 -10.15
CA GLU A 221 -15.07 2.26 -8.89
C GLU A 221 -16.08 1.83 -7.82
N LEU A 222 -17.24 2.51 -7.80
CA LEU A 222 -18.36 2.15 -6.93
C LEU A 222 -18.91 0.76 -7.26
N ALA A 223 -19.17 0.48 -8.53
CA ALA A 223 -19.65 -0.82 -8.99
C ALA A 223 -18.62 -1.93 -8.68
N LEU A 224 -17.34 -1.68 -8.96
CA LEU A 224 -16.24 -2.60 -8.63
C LEU A 224 -16.21 -2.93 -7.14
N GLY A 225 -16.24 -1.92 -6.27
CA GLY A 225 -16.26 -2.15 -4.83
C GLY A 225 -17.41 -3.06 -4.40
N LEU A 226 -18.61 -2.83 -4.93
CA LEU A 226 -19.77 -3.65 -4.62
C LEU A 226 -19.65 -5.09 -5.14
N ASP A 227 -19.14 -5.27 -6.35
CA ASP A 227 -18.99 -6.59 -6.99
C ASP A 227 -18.03 -7.51 -6.20
N TYR A 228 -16.91 -6.96 -5.71
CA TYR A 228 -15.96 -7.67 -4.85
C TYR A 228 -16.39 -7.75 -3.38
N GLY A 229 -17.60 -7.28 -3.05
CA GLY A 229 -18.21 -7.38 -1.73
C GLY A 229 -17.65 -6.41 -0.69
N PHE A 230 -17.12 -5.25 -1.13
CA PHE A 230 -16.69 -4.20 -0.23
C PHE A 230 -17.88 -3.38 0.28
N LYS A 231 -17.85 -3.05 1.58
CA LYS A 231 -18.62 -1.94 2.11
C LYS A 231 -18.02 -0.64 1.59
N ILE A 232 -18.85 0.22 1.01
CA ILE A 232 -18.42 1.50 0.46
C ILE A 232 -18.53 2.59 1.53
N LEU A 233 -17.46 3.34 1.72
CA LEU A 233 -17.45 4.56 2.54
C LEU A 233 -17.07 5.75 1.65
N ARG A 234 -18.03 6.63 1.39
CA ARG A 234 -17.75 7.90 0.70
C ARG A 234 -17.50 8.99 1.75
N PRO A 235 -16.52 9.88 1.55
CA PRO A 235 -16.25 10.97 2.50
C PRO A 235 -17.49 11.78 2.86
N LYS A 236 -18.35 12.11 1.89
CA LYS A 236 -19.61 12.85 2.10
C LYS A 236 -20.61 12.16 3.02
N ASP A 237 -20.52 10.83 3.16
CA ASP A 237 -21.41 10.05 4.02
C ASP A 237 -20.93 10.00 5.48
N ILE A 238 -19.72 10.50 5.77
CA ILE A 238 -19.13 10.51 7.11
C ILE A 238 -19.55 11.79 7.85
N PRO A 239 -20.21 11.69 9.01
CA PRO A 239 -20.55 12.86 9.81
C PRO A 239 -19.30 13.64 10.24
N ASN A 240 -19.31 14.96 10.05
CA ASN A 240 -18.21 15.86 10.42
C ASN A 240 -16.85 15.49 9.80
N VAL A 241 -16.87 14.93 8.59
CA VAL A 241 -15.67 14.52 7.86
C VAL A 241 -14.65 15.66 7.73
N LYS A 242 -13.37 15.32 7.87
CA LYS A 242 -12.23 16.18 7.59
C LYS A 242 -11.75 15.91 6.16
N MET A 243 -12.37 16.59 5.21
CA MET A 243 -12.02 16.50 3.79
C MET A 243 -10.90 17.46 3.42
N ASN A 244 -10.15 17.11 2.38
CA ASN A 244 -9.18 18.00 1.78
C ASN A 244 -9.91 19.24 1.22
N PRO A 245 -9.57 20.47 1.65
CA PRO A 245 -10.32 21.67 1.26
C PRO A 245 -10.20 22.01 -0.23
N LYS A 246 -9.26 21.38 -0.96
CA LYS A 246 -9.04 21.63 -2.39
C LYS A 246 -9.88 20.75 -3.31
N TYR A 247 -10.46 19.67 -2.79
CA TYR A 247 -11.13 18.65 -3.59
C TYR A 247 -12.48 18.31 -2.97
N ASP A 248 -13.49 18.16 -3.81
CA ASP A 248 -14.82 17.77 -3.34
C ASP A 248 -14.87 16.25 -3.12
N ASN A 249 -15.48 15.83 -2.01
CA ASN A 249 -15.63 14.43 -1.63
C ASN A 249 -14.31 13.62 -1.62
N VAL A 250 -13.21 14.22 -1.14
CA VAL A 250 -11.90 13.57 -1.02
C VAL A 250 -11.34 13.74 0.39
N VAL A 251 -10.89 12.63 0.99
CA VAL A 251 -10.01 12.63 2.17
C VAL A 251 -8.58 12.32 1.76
N THR A 252 -7.60 12.91 2.46
CA THR A 252 -6.19 12.54 2.28
C THR A 252 -5.93 11.14 2.83
N ILE A 253 -4.80 10.52 2.46
CA ILE A 253 -4.50 9.14 2.86
C ILE A 253 -4.45 9.00 4.40
N GLY A 254 -3.88 9.97 5.12
CA GLY A 254 -3.87 9.98 6.58
C GLY A 254 -5.27 10.05 7.22
N ALA A 255 -6.18 10.85 6.65
CA ALA A 255 -7.57 10.91 7.10
C ALA A 255 -8.35 9.64 6.72
N ALA A 256 -8.12 9.08 5.53
CA ALA A 256 -8.67 7.81 5.10
C ALA A 256 -8.26 6.66 6.04
N PHE A 257 -6.99 6.61 6.43
CA PHE A 257 -6.49 5.63 7.39
C PHE A 257 -7.23 5.71 8.72
N TYR A 258 -7.44 6.92 9.27
CA TYR A 258 -8.25 7.12 10.47
C TYR A 258 -9.67 6.61 10.31
N TYR A 259 -10.36 7.02 9.24
CA TYR A 259 -11.75 6.61 9.01
C TYR A 259 -11.89 5.11 8.76
N ALA A 260 -10.90 4.46 8.12
CA ALA A 260 -10.86 3.02 8.02
C ALA A 260 -10.84 2.36 9.40
N MET A 261 -9.94 2.80 10.29
CA MET A 261 -9.88 2.26 11.65
C MET A 261 -11.19 2.49 12.42
N GLU A 262 -11.81 3.66 12.33
CA GLU A 262 -13.07 3.95 13.02
C GLU A 262 -14.26 3.13 12.50
N GLN A 263 -14.29 2.83 11.20
CA GLN A 263 -15.44 2.16 10.56
C GLN A 263 -15.37 0.64 10.61
N MET A 264 -14.16 0.08 10.78
CA MET A 264 -13.96 -1.36 10.77
C MET A 264 -14.11 -1.98 12.16
N THR A 265 -14.67 -3.17 12.18
CA THR A 265 -14.84 -3.99 13.37
C THR A 265 -13.69 -4.97 13.59
N SER A 266 -12.94 -5.31 12.55
CA SER A 266 -11.78 -6.21 12.65
C SER A 266 -10.72 -5.78 13.66
N ASP A 267 -10.00 -6.75 14.22
CA ASP A 267 -8.88 -6.51 15.15
C ASP A 267 -7.66 -5.97 14.41
N TYR A 268 -7.30 -6.61 13.29
CA TYR A 268 -6.22 -6.18 12.43
C TYR A 268 -6.77 -5.67 11.11
N VAL A 269 -6.15 -4.63 10.58
CA VAL A 269 -6.55 -4.03 9.30
C VAL A 269 -5.34 -3.97 8.39
N ILE A 270 -5.50 -4.52 7.18
CA ILE A 270 -4.60 -4.27 6.06
C ILE A 270 -5.11 -3.03 5.34
N PHE A 271 -4.31 -1.98 5.30
CA PHE A 271 -4.64 -0.75 4.59
C PHE A 271 -3.86 -0.70 3.27
N LEU A 272 -4.59 -0.58 2.16
CA LEU A 272 -4.07 -0.61 0.80
C LEU A 272 -4.52 0.64 0.05
N GLU A 273 -3.62 1.22 -0.73
CA GLU A 273 -4.01 2.05 -1.87
C GLU A 273 -4.43 1.14 -3.03
N LYS A 274 -5.29 1.67 -3.90
CA LYS A 274 -5.80 1.00 -5.11
C LYS A 274 -4.74 0.42 -6.04
N ASP A 275 -3.49 0.84 -5.94
CA ASP A 275 -2.38 0.47 -6.83
C ASP A 275 -1.49 -0.62 -6.23
N PHE A 276 -1.84 -1.18 -5.06
CA PHE A 276 -1.15 -2.36 -4.54
C PHE A 276 -1.79 -3.66 -5.02
N MET A 277 -1.05 -4.43 -5.81
CA MET A 277 -1.41 -5.78 -6.22
C MET A 277 -0.78 -6.83 -5.32
N ALA A 278 -1.43 -7.99 -5.19
CA ALA A 278 -0.87 -9.16 -4.53
C ALA A 278 0.27 -9.80 -5.36
N ASP A 279 1.30 -10.31 -4.68
CA ASP A 279 2.43 -11.03 -5.29
C ASP A 279 2.03 -12.46 -5.68
N PHE A 280 1.70 -12.67 -6.95
CA PHE A 280 1.32 -13.98 -7.49
C PHE A 280 2.46 -15.00 -7.58
N THR A 281 3.70 -14.59 -7.29
CA THR A 281 4.81 -15.55 -7.19
C THR A 281 4.72 -16.38 -5.91
N LEU A 282 3.93 -15.94 -4.94
CA LEU A 282 3.67 -16.65 -3.69
C LEU A 282 2.53 -17.64 -3.86
N SER A 283 2.69 -18.82 -3.28
CA SER A 283 1.58 -19.73 -3.02
C SER A 283 0.62 -19.13 -1.98
N LYS A 284 -0.63 -19.61 -1.96
CA LYS A 284 -1.61 -19.23 -0.94
C LYS A 284 -1.12 -19.48 0.48
N GLU A 285 -0.39 -20.57 0.69
CA GLU A 285 0.24 -20.91 1.97
C GLU A 285 1.29 -19.87 2.37
N GLU A 286 2.21 -19.50 1.46
CA GLU A 286 3.24 -18.48 1.74
C GLU A 286 2.60 -17.11 2.02
N PHE A 287 1.59 -16.73 1.25
CA PHE A 287 0.83 -15.49 1.47
C PHE A 287 0.20 -15.45 2.86
N ILE A 288 -0.45 -16.55 3.28
CA ILE A 288 -1.05 -16.67 4.62
C ILE A 288 0.02 -16.67 5.71
N LYS A 289 1.14 -17.38 5.52
CA LYS A 289 2.27 -17.38 6.47
C LYS A 289 2.80 -15.96 6.69
N GLU A 290 2.97 -15.18 5.62
CA GLU A 290 3.36 -13.77 5.69
C GLU A 290 2.37 -12.95 6.52
N LEU A 291 1.06 -13.06 6.26
CA LEU A 291 0.04 -12.37 7.06
C LEU A 291 0.07 -12.75 8.54
N LEU A 292 0.16 -14.05 8.85
CA LEU A 292 0.20 -14.55 10.23
C LEU A 292 1.49 -14.15 10.95
N GLY A 293 2.62 -14.08 10.25
CA GLY A 293 3.87 -13.53 10.78
C GLY A 293 3.72 -12.05 11.16
N GLY A 294 3.01 -11.27 10.34
CA GLY A 294 2.66 -9.89 10.63
C GLY A 294 1.82 -9.76 11.91
N VAL A 295 0.75 -10.55 12.03
CA VAL A 295 -0.09 -10.60 13.24
C VAL A 295 0.73 -10.96 14.48
N ALA A 296 1.57 -11.99 14.39
CA ALA A 296 2.42 -12.41 15.51
C ALA A 296 3.36 -11.30 15.99
N LEU A 297 3.81 -10.42 15.09
CA LEU A 297 4.66 -9.28 15.44
C LEU A 297 3.86 -8.10 16.03
N LEU A 298 2.64 -7.85 15.54
CA LEU A 298 1.72 -6.86 16.13
C LEU A 298 1.41 -7.21 17.58
N GLU A 299 1.07 -8.47 17.85
CA GLU A 299 0.82 -8.99 19.21
C GLU A 299 2.04 -8.91 20.14
N ARG A 300 3.24 -8.82 19.56
CA ARG A 300 4.48 -8.61 20.31
C ARG A 300 4.83 -7.14 20.50
N GLY A 301 3.97 -6.23 20.07
CA GLY A 301 4.11 -4.79 20.25
C GLY A 301 4.69 -4.05 19.04
N ALA A 302 4.76 -4.67 17.86
CA ALA A 302 4.90 -3.89 16.64
C ALA A 302 3.64 -3.04 16.43
N TRP A 303 3.79 -1.81 15.95
CA TRP A 303 2.63 -0.96 15.66
C TRP A 303 2.22 -1.07 14.20
N ILE A 304 3.20 -1.24 13.32
CA ILE A 304 2.99 -1.26 11.86
C ILE A 304 3.79 -2.42 11.28
N ILE A 305 3.12 -3.22 10.47
CA ILE A 305 3.74 -4.22 9.61
C ILE A 305 3.69 -3.71 8.17
N ARG A 306 4.83 -3.64 7.51
CA ARG A 306 4.93 -3.35 6.09
C ARG A 306 4.94 -4.64 5.29
N LEU A 307 4.03 -4.71 4.33
CA LEU A 307 3.77 -5.90 3.53
C LEU A 307 4.22 -5.73 2.07
N ARG A 308 4.87 -4.61 1.74
CA ARG A 308 5.40 -4.37 0.40
C ARG A 308 6.60 -5.28 0.11
N SER A 309 6.51 -5.98 -1.01
CA SER A 309 7.50 -6.88 -1.58
C SER A 309 8.82 -6.19 -1.88
N ARG A 310 9.91 -6.92 -1.66
CA ARG A 310 11.27 -6.48 -2.01
C ARG A 310 11.46 -6.35 -3.52
N THR A 311 10.71 -7.13 -4.31
CA THR A 311 10.83 -7.15 -5.78
C THR A 311 10.52 -5.79 -6.42
N GLN A 312 9.88 -4.90 -5.66
CA GLN A 312 9.36 -3.64 -6.16
C GLN A 312 9.89 -2.41 -5.38
N GLN A 313 11.01 -2.59 -4.66
CA GLN A 313 11.72 -1.52 -3.97
C GLN A 313 12.34 -0.53 -4.97
N GLY A 314 11.57 0.51 -5.31
CA GLY A 314 12.06 1.85 -5.65
C GLY A 314 13.28 1.88 -6.57
N CYS A 315 13.00 2.05 -7.85
CA CYS A 315 13.96 1.94 -8.93
C CYS A 315 14.98 3.12 -9.00
N ASP A 316 14.99 4.01 -7.99
CA ASP A 316 15.84 5.21 -7.90
C ASP A 316 16.94 5.15 -6.81
N SER A 317 16.99 4.09 -5.99
CA SER A 317 18.07 3.97 -4.99
C SER A 317 18.40 2.56 -4.50
N PHE A 318 17.59 1.55 -4.85
CA PHE A 318 17.77 0.18 -4.35
C PHE A 318 18.94 -0.58 -4.97
N LYS A 319 19.58 -0.05 -6.02
CA LYS A 319 20.59 -0.77 -6.81
C LYS A 319 21.79 -1.30 -6.03
N ILE A 320 22.10 -0.70 -4.87
CA ILE A 320 23.22 -1.11 -4.04
C ILE A 320 22.77 -1.06 -2.59
N CYS A 321 22.67 -2.23 -1.97
CA CYS A 321 22.44 -2.36 -0.54
C CYS A 321 23.33 -1.37 0.26
N GLY A 322 22.72 -0.64 1.20
CA GLY A 322 23.45 0.31 2.05
C GLY A 322 23.80 1.65 1.39
N LYS A 323 23.60 1.81 0.07
CA LYS A 323 24.00 3.04 -0.63
C LYS A 323 23.16 4.23 -0.17
N GLY A 324 23.83 5.22 0.42
CA GLY A 324 23.20 6.43 0.93
C GLY A 324 22.53 6.26 2.29
N ALA A 325 22.59 5.06 2.89
CA ALA A 325 22.25 4.89 4.29
C ALA A 325 23.26 5.63 5.16
N ASN A 326 22.74 6.33 6.16
CA ASN A 326 23.53 7.09 7.12
C ASN A 326 23.04 6.78 8.54
N TRP A 327 23.38 5.57 9.00
CA TRP A 327 23.03 5.06 10.33
C TRP A 327 23.63 5.89 11.48
N GLY A 328 24.75 6.57 11.23
CA GLY A 328 25.42 7.46 12.17
C GLY A 328 24.82 8.88 12.25
N ALA A 329 23.93 9.26 11.35
CA ALA A 329 23.32 10.58 11.39
C ALA A 329 22.42 10.75 12.63
N LYS A 330 22.47 11.95 13.19
CA LYS A 330 21.66 12.37 14.35
C LYS A 330 20.34 13.04 13.97
N ASN A 331 20.09 13.26 12.68
CA ASN A 331 18.84 13.86 12.19
C ASN A 331 18.11 12.89 11.24
N GLY A 332 16.78 12.85 11.34
CA GLY A 332 15.94 11.93 10.57
C GLY A 332 16.03 12.15 9.06
N ASN A 333 16.19 13.39 8.60
CA ASN A 333 16.30 13.70 7.17
C ASN A 333 17.50 13.03 6.48
N ALA A 334 18.63 12.90 7.17
CA ALA A 334 19.78 12.16 6.66
C ALA A 334 19.62 10.63 6.81
N ARG A 335 18.83 10.19 7.80
CA ARG A 335 18.53 8.77 8.05
C ARG A 335 17.38 8.22 7.22
N LYS A 336 16.56 9.07 6.59
CA LYS A 336 15.39 8.64 5.82
C LYS A 336 15.73 7.66 4.70
N LYS A 337 17.00 7.54 4.29
CA LYS A 337 17.45 6.57 3.29
C LYS A 337 17.85 5.22 3.89
N ASN A 338 17.86 5.09 5.23
CA ASN A 338 18.20 3.86 5.93
C ASN A 338 17.16 2.78 5.65
N HIS A 339 15.87 3.14 5.50
CA HIS A 339 14.82 2.13 5.27
C HIS A 339 15.03 1.27 4.03
N TRP A 340 15.68 1.81 3.00
CA TRP A 340 16.04 1.04 1.81
C TRP A 340 16.98 -0.12 2.14
N SER A 341 17.79 0.01 3.19
CA SER A 341 18.74 -1.01 3.61
C SER A 341 18.10 -2.11 4.47
N PHE A 342 16.83 -1.98 4.84
CA PHE A 342 16.13 -3.00 5.61
C PHE A 342 15.89 -4.28 4.83
N TYR A 343 15.91 -4.21 3.49
CA TYR A 343 15.77 -5.37 2.61
C TYR A 343 17.11 -6.02 2.22
N CYS A 344 18.24 -5.50 2.69
CA CYS A 344 19.55 -6.06 2.42
C CYS A 344 19.75 -7.42 3.10
N ASP A 345 20.15 -8.47 2.37
CA ASP A 345 20.46 -9.77 2.99
C ASP A 345 21.58 -9.67 4.02
N ASN A 346 22.56 -8.81 3.76
CA ASN A 346 23.70 -8.54 4.62
C ASN A 346 23.53 -7.28 5.50
N PHE A 347 22.30 -6.90 5.88
CA PHE A 347 22.09 -5.68 6.68
C PHE A 347 22.93 -5.66 7.97
N ALA A 348 23.19 -6.82 8.57
CA ALA A 348 23.99 -6.96 9.78
C ALA A 348 25.48 -6.57 9.60
N SER A 349 26.01 -6.60 8.37
CA SER A 349 27.37 -6.14 8.09
C SER A 349 27.44 -4.63 7.75
N LEU A 350 26.29 -3.95 7.70
CA LEU A 350 26.26 -2.51 7.48
C LEU A 350 26.67 -1.77 8.77
N PRO A 351 27.62 -0.82 8.70
CA PRO A 351 28.11 -0.12 9.88
C PRO A 351 26.98 0.54 10.69
N ASN A 352 26.89 0.21 11.97
CA ASN A 352 25.91 0.69 12.95
C ASN A 352 24.45 0.23 12.73
N ALA A 353 24.18 -0.69 11.79
CA ALA A 353 22.83 -1.20 11.54
C ALA A 353 22.36 -2.18 12.62
N GLU A 354 23.27 -2.94 13.24
CA GLU A 354 22.99 -3.99 14.24
C GLU A 354 22.14 -3.56 15.45
N ASN A 355 22.14 -2.26 15.78
CA ASN A 355 21.37 -1.69 16.88
C ASN A 355 20.08 -0.97 16.45
N MET A 356 19.87 -0.85 15.13
CA MET A 356 18.79 -0.06 14.53
C MET A 356 17.76 -0.95 13.82
N ILE A 357 18.17 -2.14 13.41
CA ILE A 357 17.33 -3.16 12.77
C ILE A 357 17.63 -4.53 13.39
N ALA A 358 16.59 -5.32 13.60
CA ALA A 358 16.68 -6.69 14.08
C ALA A 358 15.96 -7.63 13.12
N GLN A 359 16.57 -8.76 12.78
CA GLN A 359 15.84 -9.91 12.22
C GLN A 359 15.04 -10.52 13.36
N CYS A 360 13.71 -10.49 13.27
CA CYS A 360 12.82 -10.94 14.33
C CYS A 360 12.19 -12.30 14.02
N MET A 361 12.06 -12.65 12.75
CA MET A 361 11.52 -13.93 12.28
C MET A 361 12.29 -14.35 11.04
N ASP A 362 12.69 -15.61 10.93
CA ASP A 362 13.47 -16.09 9.79
C ASP A 362 12.59 -16.59 8.64
N GLU A 363 11.44 -17.19 8.96
CA GLU A 363 10.49 -17.71 7.98
C GLU A 363 9.04 -17.56 8.47
N PRO A 364 8.21 -16.72 7.81
CA PRO A 364 8.63 -15.70 6.84
C PRO A 364 9.63 -14.70 7.44
N ALA A 365 10.48 -14.14 6.58
CA ALA A 365 11.54 -13.26 7.04
C ALA A 365 10.97 -11.88 7.41
N TYR A 366 10.99 -11.55 8.69
CA TYR A 366 10.62 -10.22 9.19
C TYR A 366 11.77 -9.51 9.89
N ARG A 367 11.89 -8.22 9.59
CA ARG A 367 12.83 -7.33 10.25
C ARG A 367 12.09 -6.20 10.95
N CYS A 368 12.50 -5.88 12.16
CA CYS A 368 11.90 -4.78 12.91
C CYS A 368 12.93 -3.68 13.18
N HIS A 369 12.43 -2.46 13.16
CA HIS A 369 13.16 -1.23 13.39
C HIS A 369 12.21 -0.23 14.08
N THR A 370 12.60 1.03 14.14
CA THR A 370 11.71 2.09 14.64
C THR A 370 11.43 3.08 13.53
N SER A 371 10.42 3.92 13.75
CA SER A 371 10.11 5.02 12.87
C SER A 371 11.25 6.02 12.67
N TYR A 372 12.28 5.99 13.52
CA TYR A 372 13.47 6.83 13.35
C TYR A 372 14.22 6.59 12.04
N ASP A 373 14.12 5.38 11.51
CA ASP A 373 14.81 4.96 10.29
C ASP A 373 13.84 4.68 9.13
N THR A 374 12.55 5.00 9.29
CA THR A 374 11.49 4.73 8.31
C THR A 374 11.21 5.93 7.42
N ASN A 375 10.77 5.70 6.18
CA ASN A 375 10.02 6.71 5.43
C ASN A 375 8.54 6.60 5.79
N TRP A 376 7.79 7.70 5.83
CA TRP A 376 6.38 7.61 6.24
C TRP A 376 5.39 7.44 5.08
N SER A 377 5.87 7.23 3.85
CA SER A 377 5.00 6.91 2.71
C SER A 377 4.13 5.71 3.08
N LEU A 378 2.82 5.89 3.06
CA LEU A 378 1.90 4.80 3.29
C LEU A 378 2.15 3.75 2.20
N ASN A 379 2.64 2.59 2.64
CA ASN A 379 2.81 1.42 1.79
C ASN A 379 1.60 0.50 2.07
N ALA A 380 1.51 -0.64 1.40
CA ALA A 380 0.70 -1.73 1.92
C ALA A 380 1.13 -2.08 3.35
N VAL A 381 0.25 -1.81 4.32
CA VAL A 381 0.53 -1.99 5.75
C VAL A 381 -0.56 -2.79 6.43
N MET A 382 -0.18 -3.53 7.47
CA MET A 382 -1.09 -4.14 8.43
C MET A 382 -0.85 -3.54 9.81
N VAL A 383 -1.93 -3.28 10.54
CA VAL A 383 -1.93 -2.65 11.86
C VAL A 383 -2.94 -3.31 12.79
N GLU A 384 -2.74 -3.18 14.10
CA GLU A 384 -3.77 -3.47 15.10
C GLU A 384 -4.63 -2.21 15.33
N LYS A 385 -5.94 -2.33 15.15
CA LYS A 385 -6.86 -1.19 15.15
C LYS A 385 -6.87 -0.42 16.47
N SER A 386 -6.93 -1.14 17.60
CA SER A 386 -6.91 -0.58 18.96
C SER A 386 -5.67 0.29 19.18
N VAL A 387 -4.48 -0.22 18.82
CA VAL A 387 -3.22 0.52 18.94
C VAL A 387 -3.25 1.79 18.10
N MET A 388 -3.77 1.72 16.87
CA MET A 388 -3.82 2.90 15.99
C MET A 388 -4.75 4.00 16.50
N LEU A 389 -5.88 3.64 17.11
CA LEU A 389 -6.90 4.57 17.58
C LEU A 389 -6.65 5.08 19.00
N GLU A 390 -6.14 4.25 19.90
CA GLU A 390 -6.15 4.48 21.34
C GLU A 390 -4.77 4.74 21.90
N GLU A 391 -3.71 4.14 21.33
CA GLU A 391 -2.37 4.28 21.88
C GLU A 391 -1.70 5.57 21.45
N LYS A 392 -1.10 6.24 22.43
CA LYS A 392 -0.23 7.37 22.22
C LYS A 392 1.22 6.90 22.09
N PRO A 393 1.94 7.24 21.01
CA PRO A 393 3.36 6.91 20.90
C PRO A 393 4.14 7.46 22.08
N ARG A 394 4.99 6.63 22.67
CA ARG A 394 5.79 6.99 23.84
C ARG A 394 7.12 7.60 23.43
N GLY A 395 7.61 8.54 24.21
CA GLY A 395 8.83 9.29 23.88
C GLY A 395 8.50 10.62 23.19
N GLY A 396 9.52 11.46 22.99
CA GLY A 396 9.34 12.83 22.55
C GLY A 396 8.80 13.77 23.63
N ARG A 397 8.54 15.01 23.24
CA ARG A 397 7.85 15.96 24.12
C ARG A 397 6.36 15.65 24.04
N ASP A 398 5.80 15.05 25.09
CA ASP A 398 4.40 14.56 25.19
C ASP A 398 3.31 15.53 24.67
N ARG A 399 3.61 16.83 24.57
CA ARG A 399 2.66 17.86 24.11
C ARG A 399 2.53 17.94 22.58
N ASP A 400 3.39 17.24 21.82
CA ASP A 400 3.56 17.50 20.39
C ASP A 400 2.87 16.47 19.48
N PHE A 401 2.42 15.32 20.01
CA PHE A 401 1.69 14.31 19.22
C PHE A 401 0.20 14.64 19.12
N VAL A 402 -0.12 15.53 18.19
CA VAL A 402 -1.49 15.98 17.88
C VAL A 402 -2.36 14.79 17.51
N GLY A 403 -3.59 14.76 18.01
CA GLY A 403 -4.56 13.68 17.76
C GLY A 403 -4.53 12.55 18.79
N GLY A 404 -3.53 12.50 19.69
CA GLY A 404 -3.50 11.55 20.80
C GLY A 404 -3.11 10.11 20.41
N SER A 405 -3.33 9.71 19.17
CA SER A 405 -2.96 8.41 18.59
C SER A 405 -2.45 8.53 17.17
N LEU A 406 -1.85 7.48 16.60
CA LEU A 406 -1.27 7.54 15.25
C LEU A 406 -2.33 7.79 14.17
N ALA A 407 -3.50 7.15 14.28
CA ALA A 407 -4.62 7.43 13.40
C ALA A 407 -5.14 8.86 13.59
N GLY A 408 -5.27 9.33 14.83
CA GLY A 408 -5.66 10.71 15.13
C GLY A 408 -4.68 11.74 14.56
N PHE A 409 -3.39 11.42 14.53
CA PHE A 409 -2.39 12.23 13.85
C PHE A 409 -2.64 12.30 12.35
N GLY A 410 -2.91 11.18 11.69
CA GLY A 410 -3.31 11.12 10.27
C GLY A 410 -4.55 11.97 9.95
N LEU A 411 -5.56 11.95 10.82
CA LEU A 411 -6.73 12.83 10.70
C LEU A 411 -6.35 14.31 10.81
N SER A 412 -5.37 14.66 11.65
CA SER A 412 -4.96 16.05 11.85
C SER A 412 -4.26 16.68 10.64
N THR A 413 -3.87 15.87 9.66
CA THR A 413 -3.17 16.29 8.42
C THR A 413 -4.07 16.24 7.19
N TYR A 414 -5.40 16.35 7.38
CA TYR A 414 -6.40 16.24 6.33
C TYR A 414 -6.33 17.30 5.23
N ASP A 415 -5.63 18.41 5.47
CA ASP A 415 -5.56 19.57 4.60
C ASP A 415 -4.43 19.49 3.55
N ALA A 416 -3.57 18.47 3.63
CA ALA A 416 -2.47 18.25 2.69
C ALA A 416 -2.35 16.76 2.34
N GLN A 417 -2.25 16.44 1.04
CA GLN A 417 -2.17 15.05 0.55
C GLN A 417 -1.03 14.27 1.21
N ASP A 418 0.17 14.87 1.23
CA ASP A 418 1.38 14.30 1.84
C ASP A 418 1.59 14.82 3.28
N GLY A 419 0.52 15.34 3.89
CA GLY A 419 0.58 15.98 5.20
C GLY A 419 1.07 15.03 6.27
N PHE A 420 0.58 13.79 6.26
CA PHE A 420 0.96 12.75 7.20
C PHE A 420 2.44 12.40 7.06
N GLU A 421 2.89 12.06 5.85
CA GLU A 421 4.26 11.70 5.52
C GLU A 421 5.23 12.79 5.94
N ARG A 422 4.94 14.02 5.51
CA ARG A 422 5.81 15.18 5.75
C ARG A 422 5.86 15.51 7.23
N LEU A 423 4.71 15.57 7.90
CA LEU A 423 4.67 15.93 9.32
C LEU A 423 5.18 14.83 10.22
N MET A 424 5.01 13.55 9.88
CA MET A 424 5.70 12.47 10.59
C MET A 424 7.21 12.57 10.39
N ILE A 425 7.69 12.83 9.16
CA ILE A 425 9.11 13.07 8.95
C ILE A 425 9.59 14.30 9.74
N GLU A 426 8.82 15.38 9.86
CA GLU A 426 9.20 16.60 10.59
C GLU A 426 9.07 16.50 12.12
N ARG A 427 8.09 15.73 12.64
CA ARG A 427 7.77 15.66 14.07
C ARG A 427 8.28 14.39 14.73
N ASP A 428 8.18 13.26 14.04
CA ASP A 428 8.68 11.97 14.50
C ASP A 428 10.17 11.79 14.17
N TRP A 429 10.99 12.79 14.48
CA TRP A 429 12.46 12.77 14.35
C TRP A 429 13.13 11.79 15.34
N GLY A 430 12.67 10.54 15.41
CA GLY A 430 13.12 9.50 16.33
C GLY A 430 12.70 9.73 17.77
N GLN A 431 11.77 10.66 17.97
CA GLN A 431 11.27 11.03 19.28
C GLN A 431 10.34 9.94 19.82
N TYR A 432 9.42 9.45 18.98
CA TYR A 432 8.41 8.47 19.37
C TYR A 432 8.88 7.04 19.15
N ARG A 433 9.83 6.81 18.22
CA ARG A 433 10.43 5.49 17.94
C ARG A 433 9.39 4.40 17.78
N ILE A 434 8.33 4.69 17.03
CA ILE A 434 7.21 3.78 16.81
C ILE A 434 7.76 2.45 16.28
N PRO A 435 7.44 1.29 16.90
CA PRO A 435 7.92 -0.01 16.44
C PRO A 435 7.33 -0.36 15.07
N VAL A 436 8.19 -0.60 14.09
CA VAL A 436 7.78 -0.95 12.72
C VAL A 436 8.51 -2.22 12.31
N CYS A 437 7.78 -3.17 11.73
CA CYS A 437 8.34 -4.36 11.13
C CYS A 437 8.03 -4.41 9.64
N ILE A 438 8.85 -5.14 8.91
CA ILE A 438 8.78 -5.27 7.46
C ILE A 438 8.91 -6.73 7.07
N SER A 439 7.99 -7.19 6.25
CA SER A 439 8.13 -8.47 5.55
C SER A 439 9.19 -8.30 4.47
N VAL A 440 10.25 -9.10 4.54
CA VAL A 440 11.39 -9.04 3.61
C VAL A 440 11.02 -9.64 2.26
N GLY A 441 10.20 -10.70 2.26
CA GLY A 441 9.60 -11.23 1.04
C GLY A 441 8.54 -10.26 0.50
N GLY A 442 7.65 -9.85 1.40
CA GLY A 442 6.46 -9.03 1.16
C GLY A 442 5.45 -9.73 0.24
N ILE A 443 4.21 -9.26 0.29
CA ILE A 443 3.08 -9.90 -0.40
C ILE A 443 2.34 -8.95 -1.34
N PHE A 444 2.74 -7.68 -1.37
CA PHE A 444 2.18 -6.69 -2.29
C PHE A 444 3.26 -5.96 -3.08
N TYR A 445 2.97 -5.63 -4.33
CA TYR A 445 3.76 -4.70 -5.12
C TYR A 445 2.85 -3.64 -5.74
N HIS A 446 3.38 -2.45 -5.94
CA HIS A 446 2.65 -1.35 -6.56
C HIS A 446 2.64 -1.48 -8.09
N ALA A 447 1.47 -1.33 -8.69
CA ALA A 447 1.22 -1.45 -10.12
C ALA A 447 0.02 -0.58 -10.50
N GLU A 448 0.32 0.53 -11.16
CA GLU A 448 -0.66 1.50 -11.65
C GLU A 448 -0.92 1.26 -13.14
N VAL A 449 -2.19 1.19 -13.53
CA VAL A 449 -2.62 0.91 -14.91
C VAL A 449 -3.06 2.19 -15.62
N ASP A 450 -3.78 3.07 -14.92
CA ASP A 450 -4.50 4.18 -15.54
C ASP A 450 -3.67 5.46 -15.72
N GLY A 451 -2.51 5.57 -15.08
CA GLY A 451 -1.54 6.66 -15.28
C GLY A 451 -1.97 8.02 -14.75
#